data_AF-A0A960P6H2-F1
#
_entry.id   AF-A0A960P6H2-F1
#
_cell.length_a   1.000
_cell.length_b   1.000
_cell.length_c   1.000
_cell.angle_alpha   90.00
_cell.angle_beta   90.00
_cell.angle_gamma   90.00
#
_symmetry.space_group_name_H-M   'P 1'
#
loop_
_entity.id
_entity.type
_entity.pdbx_description
1 polymer ?
#
loop_
_entity_poly.entity_id
_entity_poly.type
_entity_poly.pdbx_seq_one_letter_code
_entity_poly.pdbx_strand_id
1 'polypeptide(L)' 'VDQGNTVLVIEHNLDVIKTADWIVDLGPEGGKGGGTVVVEGTPEQVAETPESYTGQFLAPLLDRR' A
#
# COMPACT_ATOMS: atom_id res chain seq x y z
N VAL A 1 11.72 -12.44 -8.72
CA VAL A 1 12.80 -11.49 -8.35
C VAL A 1 13.92 -12.32 -7.73
N ASP A 2 14.41 -13.31 -8.47
CA ASP A 2 14.92 -14.55 -7.85
C ASP A 2 16.43 -14.54 -7.59
N GLN A 3 17.04 -13.35 -7.65
CA GLN A 3 18.46 -13.15 -7.35
C GLN A 3 18.69 -12.56 -5.95
N GLY A 4 17.63 -12.44 -5.13
CA GLY A 4 17.71 -11.82 -3.80
C GLY A 4 17.82 -10.29 -3.83
N ASN A 5 17.47 -9.67 -4.95
CA ASN A 5 17.42 -8.21 -5.08
C ASN A 5 16.13 -7.66 -4.46
N THR A 6 16.21 -6.48 -3.84
CA THR A 6 15.04 -5.72 -3.38
C THR A 6 14.62 -4.72 -4.43
N VAL A 7 13.31 -4.64 -4.69
CA VAL A 7 12.72 -3.63 -5.57
C VAL A 7 11.82 -2.73 -4.73
N LEU A 8 12.07 -1.42 -4.80
CA LEU A 8 11.23 -0.39 -4.19
C LEU A 8 10.61 0.44 -5.31
N VAL A 9 9.28 0.59 -5.28
CA VAL A 9 8.53 1.35 -6.28
C VAL A 9 7.55 2.31 -5.58
N ILE A 10 7.29 3.44 -6.22
CA ILE A 10 6.19 4.34 -5.86
C ILE A 10 5.10 4.13 -6.91
N GLU A 11 3.93 3.67 -6.48
CA GLU A 11 2.83 3.33 -7.37
C GLU A 11 1.49 3.80 -6.81
N HIS A 12 0.55 3.99 -7.72
CA HIS A 12 -0.88 4.22 -7.50
C HIS A 12 -1.73 3.13 -8.17
N ASN A 13 -1.14 2.28 -9.02
CA ASN A 13 -1.84 1.17 -9.64
C ASN A 13 -2.04 0.01 -8.65
N LEU A 14 -3.28 -0.19 -8.23
CA LEU A 14 -3.65 -1.21 -7.25
C LEU A 14 -3.37 -2.65 -7.71
N ASP A 15 -3.35 -2.93 -9.03
CA ASP A 15 -2.99 -4.26 -9.53
C ASP A 15 -1.52 -4.60 -9.29
N VAL A 16 -0.65 -3.60 -9.22
CA VAL A 16 0.76 -3.77 -8.83
C VAL A 16 0.86 -3.86 -7.31
N ILE A 17 0.22 -2.91 -6.60
CA ILE A 17 0.28 -2.79 -5.14
C ILE A 17 -0.18 -4.07 -4.44
N LYS A 18 -1.27 -4.71 -4.91
CA LYS A 18 -1.79 -5.96 -4.31
C LYS A 18 -0.83 -7.15 -4.42
N THR A 19 0.18 -7.06 -5.26
CA THR A 19 1.18 -8.13 -5.45
C THR A 19 2.48 -7.87 -4.69
N ALA A 20 2.60 -6.72 -4.00
CA ALA A 20 3.77 -6.39 -3.21
C ALA A 20 3.85 -7.24 -1.95
N ASP A 21 5.06 -7.58 -1.53
CA ASP A 21 5.30 -8.25 -0.25
C ASP A 21 5.10 -7.30 0.94
N TRP A 22 5.34 -6.00 0.73
CA TRP A 22 5.25 -4.96 1.75
C TRP A 22 4.84 -3.62 1.13
N ILE A 23 4.03 -2.85 1.85
CA ILE A 23 3.55 -1.52 1.48
C ILE A 23 3.92 -0.53 2.58
N VAL A 24 4.33 0.67 2.18
CA VAL A 24 4.44 1.84 3.07
C VAL A 24 3.53 2.91 2.50
N ASP A 25 2.43 3.19 3.21
CA ASP A 25 1.44 4.18 2.79
C ASP A 25 1.73 5.54 3.42
N LEU A 26 1.77 6.57 2.57
CA LEU A 26 2.12 7.93 2.95
C LEU A 26 0.92 8.85 2.80
N GLY A 27 0.71 9.73 3.78
CA GLY A 27 -0.42 10.64 3.76
C GLY A 27 -0.62 11.32 5.12
N PRO A 28 -1.88 11.48 5.58
CA PRO A 28 -3.13 11.07 4.92
C PRO A 28 -3.45 11.91 3.66
N GLU A 29 -2.96 13.15 3.60
CA GLU A 29 -3.21 14.07 2.49
C GLU A 29 -1.95 14.34 1.67
N GLY A 30 -2.10 15.09 0.57
CA GLY A 30 -0.97 15.63 -0.19
C GLY A 30 -0.39 16.92 0.42
N GLY A 31 0.88 17.20 0.11
CA GLY A 31 1.53 18.47 0.47
C GLY A 31 1.70 18.66 1.99
N LYS A 32 1.22 19.79 2.54
CA LYS A 32 1.39 20.12 3.97
C LYS A 32 0.61 19.21 4.92
N GLY A 33 -0.43 18.54 4.43
CA GLY A 33 -1.21 17.57 5.21
C GLY A 33 -0.68 16.14 5.10
N GLY A 34 0.42 15.93 4.37
CA GLY A 34 1.04 14.64 4.16
C GLY A 34 2.37 14.46 4.88
N GLY A 35 3.18 13.53 4.37
CA GLY A 35 4.55 13.30 4.84
C GLY A 35 4.65 12.46 6.10
N THR A 36 3.56 11.82 6.52
CA THR A 36 3.55 10.86 7.63
C THR A 36 3.33 9.45 7.09
N VAL A 37 3.94 8.46 7.72
CA VAL A 37 3.60 7.05 7.48
C VAL A 37 2.26 6.78 8.14
N VAL A 38 1.23 6.53 7.33
CA VAL A 38 -0.12 6.23 7.82
C VAL A 38 -0.16 4.78 8.30
N VAL A 39 0.40 3.88 7.49
CA VAL A 39 0.53 2.45 7.79
C VAL A 39 1.68 1.85 6.99
N GLU A 40 2.30 0.83 7.55
CA GLU A 40 3.19 -0.07 6.82
C GLU A 40 2.88 -1.52 7.17
N GLY A 41 2.97 -2.42 6.19
CA GLY A 41 2.57 -3.81 6.37
C GLY A 41 2.42 -4.59 5.08
N THR A 42 1.91 -5.82 5.19
CA THR A 42 1.44 -6.58 4.03
C THR A 42 0.22 -5.92 3.39
N PRO A 43 -0.13 -6.25 2.13
CA PRO A 43 -1.35 -5.77 1.49
C PRO A 43 -2.61 -5.94 2.35
N GLU A 44 -2.75 -7.07 3.04
CA GLU A 44 -3.89 -7.36 3.92
C GLU A 44 -3.91 -6.44 5.15
N GLN A 45 -2.77 -6.20 5.79
CA GLN A 45 -2.68 -5.30 6.94
C GLN A 45 -3.01 -3.84 6.57
N VAL A 46 -2.54 -3.40 5.40
CA VAL A 46 -2.87 -2.06 4.88
C VAL A 46 -4.36 -1.96 4.54
N ALA A 47 -4.94 -3.00 3.95
CA ALA A 47 -6.37 -3.06 3.62
C ALA A 47 -7.28 -3.01 4.86
N GLU A 48 -6.81 -3.49 6.01
CA GLU A 48 -7.53 -3.42 7.30
C GLU A 48 -7.44 -2.05 7.98
N THR A 49 -6.65 -1.10 7.46
CA THR A 49 -6.42 0.21 8.09
C THR A 49 -7.37 1.28 7.56
N PRO A 50 -8.35 1.77 8.36
CA PRO A 50 -9.35 2.74 7.91
C PRO A 50 -8.77 4.10 7.51
N GLU A 51 -7.67 4.52 8.12
CA GLU A 51 -7.00 5.79 7.86
C GLU A 51 -6.24 5.83 6.52
N SER A 52 -5.98 4.66 5.92
CA SER A 52 -5.26 4.52 4.66
C SER A 52 -6.23 4.63 3.48
N TYR A 53 -6.09 5.68 2.66
CA TYR A 53 -6.82 5.74 1.39
C TYR A 53 -6.43 4.58 0.48
N THR A 54 -5.14 4.22 0.43
CA THR A 54 -4.67 3.04 -0.31
C THR A 54 -5.37 1.77 0.18
N GLY A 55 -5.46 1.56 1.50
CA GLY A 55 -6.14 0.43 2.13
C GLY A 55 -7.61 0.33 1.75
N GLN A 56 -8.34 1.45 1.78
CA GLN A 56 -9.77 1.51 1.42
C GLN A 56 -10.04 1.02 -0.02
N PHE A 57 -9.15 1.32 -0.96
CA PHE A 57 -9.30 0.85 -2.36
C PHE A 57 -8.67 -0.53 -2.60
N LEU A 58 -7.72 -0.94 -1.77
CA LEU A 58 -7.06 -2.23 -1.85
C LEU A 58 -7.95 -3.37 -1.33
N ALA A 59 -8.71 -3.14 -0.25
CA ALA A 59 -9.52 -4.17 0.39
C ALA A 59 -10.48 -4.90 -0.58
N PRO A 60 -11.29 -4.21 -1.43
CA PRO A 60 -12.20 -4.90 -2.35
C PRO A 60 -11.50 -5.72 -3.45
N LEU A 61 -10.21 -5.47 -3.71
CA LEU A 61 -9.44 -6.20 -4.72
C LEU A 61 -8.83 -7.49 -4.15
N LEU A 62 -8.59 -7.54 -2.84
CA LEU A 62 -8.10 -8.73 -2.14
C LEU A 62 -9.22 -9.77 -1.93
N ASP A 63 -10.45 -9.31 -1.68
CA ASP A 63 -11.64 -10.16 -1.50
C ASP A 63 -12.08 -10.90 -2.78
N ARG A 64 -11.61 -10.48 -3.96
CA ARG A 64 -11.99 -11.06 -5.26
C ARG A 64 -11.17 -12.31 -5.66
N ARG A 65 -10.58 -13.01 -4.70
CA ARG A 65 -9.75 -14.21 -4.94
C ARG A 65 -10.56 -15.49 -5.13
#